data_AF-A0A1E7LTJ3-F1
#
_entry.id   AF-A0A1E7LTJ3-F1
#
_cell.length_a   1.000
_cell.length_b   1.000
_cell.length_c   1.000
_cell.angle_alpha   90.00
_cell.angle_beta   90.00
_cell.angle_gamma   90.00
#
_symmetry.space_group_name_H-M   'P 1'
#
loop_
_entity.id
_entity.type
_entity.pdbx_description
1 polymer ?
#
loop_
_entity_poly.entity_id
_entity_poly.type
_entity_poly.pdbx_seq_one_letter_code
_entity_poly.pdbx_strand_id
1 'polypeptide(L)'
;MRRAILFPRVVAERRMRVYETFTVRFQRAAKEVAQLDGDPSLASVYVSRSTWDRWMAGDIKGIPRHPTCRVLEHLLDESAERLFGPAEPDAGGRTEPESAVRGERPTGGGEEGPHVAALESFRLADRQLGGGHVYRSVVHYLTNVVAPGLFGSTETGEDGEGVFGAAVVLTEMAAWMAHDAGRDDLASGHFDRALRLAQSLTDVTAGANVLAGMSHLALQTQQVDIAADLARSGLARLSAGPRVPALSARLHAMEARALARRDEGRGARQALDSARGALSLAASVPMSPWVAPFDEAALASEAASALLDLGALDAAAAEAARALALRDASRVRSRAFGQVTLARVLLAQDHVDAACQVGVELLTAGQSVTSLRLSSQLALLQNDFEGHRAIPEVRDLLSRMAAAARHRRLLLGSLALPEGPQ
;
A
#
# COMPACT_ATOMS: atom_id res chain seq x y z
N MET A 1 29.42 27.62 10.57
CA MET A 1 29.64 27.27 12.00
C MET A 1 28.45 26.44 12.42
N ARG A 2 28.64 25.18 12.82
CA ARG A 2 27.55 24.33 13.32
C ARG A 2 27.04 24.94 14.62
N ARG A 3 25.76 25.31 14.66
CA ARG A 3 25.13 25.92 15.84
C ARG A 3 24.09 24.92 16.36
N ALA A 4 24.05 24.70 17.67
CA ALA A 4 22.98 23.93 18.28
C ALA A 4 21.68 24.74 18.15
N ILE A 5 20.77 24.29 17.30
CA ILE A 5 19.45 24.88 17.07
C ILE A 5 18.37 23.90 17.50
N LEU A 6 17.16 24.40 17.81
CA LEU A 6 16.07 23.57 18.32
C LEU A 6 15.40 22.71 17.25
N PHE A 7 15.53 23.07 15.97
CA PHE A 7 14.85 22.40 14.86
C PHE A 7 14.99 20.86 14.84
N PRO A 8 16.19 20.25 14.93
CA PRO A 8 16.32 18.79 14.93
C PRO A 8 15.64 18.11 16.12
N ARG A 9 15.54 18.80 17.27
CA ARG A 9 14.90 18.29 18.48
C ARG A 9 13.38 18.30 18.34
N VAL A 10 12.80 19.42 17.92
CA VAL A 10 11.35 19.57 17.72
C VAL A 10 10.84 18.64 16.61
N VAL A 11 11.62 18.49 15.53
CA VAL A 11 11.35 17.53 14.46
C VAL A 11 11.36 16.09 14.99
N ALA A 12 12.27 15.77 15.91
CA ALA A 12 12.36 14.44 16.52
C ALA A 12 11.15 14.13 17.42
N GLU A 13 10.79 15.07 18.29
CA GLU A 13 9.64 14.97 19.20
C GLU A 13 8.34 14.73 18.41
N ARG A 14 8.22 15.34 17.22
CA ARG A 14 7.06 15.15 16.32
C ARG A 14 7.18 13.94 15.38
N ARG A 15 8.20 13.09 15.55
CA ARG A 15 8.47 11.88 14.75
C ARG A 15 8.64 12.17 13.24
N MET A 16 9.37 13.24 12.89
CA MET A 16 9.59 13.68 11.50
C MET A 16 11.07 13.70 11.07
N ARG A 17 11.95 12.89 11.68
CA ARG A 17 13.40 12.89 11.36
C ARG A 17 13.73 12.46 9.92
N VAL A 18 12.82 11.75 9.26
CA VAL A 18 12.96 11.32 7.86
C VAL A 18 12.49 12.44 6.93
N TYR A 19 13.30 12.81 5.95
CA TYR A 19 13.02 13.92 5.02
C TYR A 19 11.67 13.76 4.33
N GLU A 20 11.35 12.56 3.87
CA GLU A 20 10.12 12.25 3.16
C GLU A 20 8.88 12.48 4.06
N THR A 21 8.96 12.08 5.34
CA THR A 21 7.90 12.32 6.33
C THR A 21 7.72 13.81 6.60
N PHE A 22 8.83 14.53 6.76
CA PHE A 22 8.80 15.97 6.94
C PHE A 22 8.19 16.68 5.73
N THR A 23 8.61 16.35 4.51
CA THR A 23 8.12 16.99 3.28
C THR A 23 6.61 16.79 3.11
N VAL A 24 6.08 15.59 3.39
CA VAL A 24 4.63 15.33 3.30
C VAL A 24 3.85 16.22 4.28
N ARG A 25 4.28 16.27 5.55
CA ARG A 25 3.60 17.08 6.56
C ARG A 25 3.79 18.58 6.31
N PHE A 26 4.96 18.97 5.81
CA PHE A 26 5.25 20.33 5.39
C PHE A 26 4.36 20.78 4.21
N GLN A 27 4.19 19.96 3.19
CA GLN A 27 3.30 20.26 2.05
C GLN A 27 1.84 20.34 2.46
N ARG A 28 1.40 19.50 3.42
CA ARG A 28 0.05 19.59 3.98
C ARG A 28 -0.13 20.91 4.74
N ALA A 29 0.80 21.24 5.64
CA ALA A 29 0.80 22.52 6.36
C ALA A 29 0.82 23.71 5.40
N ALA A 30 1.59 23.64 4.31
CA ALA A 30 1.65 24.69 3.29
C ALA A 30 0.27 24.95 2.64
N LYS A 31 -0.50 23.91 2.35
CA LYS A 31 -1.86 24.04 1.81
C LYS A 31 -2.85 24.57 2.84
N GLU A 32 -2.75 24.13 4.09
CA GLU A 32 -3.60 24.60 5.19
C GLU A 32 -3.36 26.09 5.47
N VAL A 33 -2.10 26.51 5.56
CA VAL A 33 -1.72 27.92 5.75
C VAL A 33 -2.13 28.78 4.56
N ALA A 34 -1.99 28.30 3.32
CA ALA A 34 -2.44 29.03 2.14
C ALA A 34 -3.95 29.33 2.17
N GLN A 35 -4.75 28.42 2.74
CA GLN A 35 -6.19 28.64 2.94
C GLN A 35 -6.48 29.59 4.09
N LEU A 36 -5.77 29.43 5.23
CA LEU A 36 -5.95 30.27 6.41
C LEU A 36 -5.57 31.73 6.16
N ASP A 37 -4.46 31.96 5.47
CA ASP A 37 -3.90 33.30 5.24
C ASP A 37 -4.45 33.94 3.94
N GLY A 38 -5.23 33.19 3.14
CA GLY A 38 -5.75 33.66 1.86
C GLY A 38 -4.66 33.93 0.81
N ASP A 39 -3.48 33.34 0.95
CA ASP A 39 -2.33 33.49 0.05
C ASP A 39 -2.02 32.17 -0.68
N PRO A 40 -2.45 32.01 -1.94
CA PRO A 40 -2.21 30.80 -2.73
C PRO A 40 -0.73 30.50 -2.98
N SER A 41 0.16 31.49 -2.88
CA SER A 41 1.59 31.29 -3.15
C SER A 41 2.24 30.36 -2.12
N LEU A 42 1.71 30.31 -0.89
CA LEU A 42 2.19 29.47 0.20
C LEU A 42 2.02 27.97 -0.09
N ALA A 43 1.00 27.58 -0.87
CA ALA A 43 0.74 26.18 -1.21
C ALA A 43 1.83 25.55 -2.09
N SER A 44 2.65 26.38 -2.74
CA SER A 44 3.75 25.96 -3.62
C SER A 44 5.11 25.92 -2.91
N VAL A 45 5.17 26.34 -1.64
CA VAL A 45 6.41 26.37 -0.86
C VAL A 45 6.87 24.94 -0.57
N TYR A 46 8.17 24.70 -0.78
CA TYR A 46 8.80 23.40 -0.50
C TYR A 46 10.18 23.59 0.12
N VAL A 47 10.66 22.56 0.82
CA VAL A 47 12.02 22.48 1.36
C VAL A 47 12.78 21.41 0.60
N SER A 48 13.93 21.74 0.02
CA SER A 48 14.79 20.77 -0.67
C SER A 48 15.52 19.84 0.31
N ARG A 49 15.91 18.65 -0.15
CA ARG A 49 16.71 17.68 0.63
C ARG A 49 17.98 18.31 1.19
N SER A 50 18.71 19.04 0.35
CA SER A 50 19.93 19.77 0.74
C SER A 50 19.70 20.86 1.78
N THR A 51 18.49 21.44 1.85
CA THR A 51 18.15 22.44 2.88
C THR A 51 17.75 21.76 4.18
N TRP A 52 16.99 20.67 4.09
CA TRP A 52 16.67 19.82 5.23
C TRP A 52 17.91 19.24 5.90
N ASP A 53 18.82 18.64 5.14
CA ASP A 53 20.02 18.01 5.70
C ASP A 53 20.91 19.05 6.43
N ARG A 54 20.97 20.28 5.90
CA ARG A 54 21.66 21.41 6.56
C ARG A 54 21.00 21.81 7.88
N TRP A 55 19.67 21.91 7.92
CA TRP A 55 18.94 22.22 9.16
C TRP A 55 19.09 21.10 10.19
N MET A 56 19.02 19.84 9.78
CA MET A 56 19.23 18.68 10.65
C MET A 56 20.65 18.60 11.21
N ALA A 57 21.64 19.07 10.45
CA ALA A 57 23.03 19.16 10.89
C ALA A 57 23.37 20.44 11.69
N GLY A 58 22.39 21.35 11.88
CA GLY A 58 22.61 22.64 12.54
C GLY A 58 23.51 23.61 11.78
N ASP A 59 23.67 23.42 10.46
CA ASP A 59 24.46 24.30 9.59
C ASP A 59 23.55 25.33 8.90
N ILE A 60 23.28 26.45 9.59
CA ILE A 60 22.44 27.53 9.09
C ILE A 60 23.23 28.83 8.94
N LYS A 61 22.96 29.59 7.87
CA LYS A 61 23.52 30.93 7.65
C LYS A 61 22.58 32.06 8.14
N GLY A 62 21.32 31.73 8.39
CA GLY A 62 20.26 32.67 8.79
C GLY A 62 18.89 31.98 8.78
N ILE A 63 17.85 32.72 9.20
CA ILE A 63 16.46 32.25 9.21
C ILE A 63 15.99 31.98 7.76
N PRO A 64 15.17 30.94 7.51
CA PRO A 64 14.58 30.69 6.18
C PRO A 64 13.76 31.88 5.65
N ARG A 65 13.36 31.82 4.37
CA ARG A 65 12.51 32.87 3.78
C ARG A 65 11.14 32.89 4.46
N HIS A 66 10.53 34.07 4.53
CA HIS A 66 9.25 34.31 5.22
C HIS A 66 8.14 33.28 4.88
N PRO A 67 7.89 32.91 3.59
CA PRO A 67 6.91 31.86 3.27
C PRO A 67 7.22 30.49 3.89
N THR A 68 8.50 30.13 3.99
CA THR A 68 8.94 28.87 4.59
C THR A 68 8.81 28.92 6.11
N CYS A 69 9.15 30.05 6.74
CA CYS A 69 8.97 30.25 8.17
C CYS A 69 7.51 30.11 8.58
N ARG A 70 6.60 30.78 7.88
CA ARG A 70 5.16 30.75 8.18
C ARG A 70 4.60 29.32 8.19
N VAL A 71 5.02 28.49 7.22
CA VAL A 71 4.60 27.08 7.16
C VAL A 71 5.24 26.24 8.28
N LEU A 72 6.51 26.49 8.62
CA LEU A 72 7.19 25.80 9.72
C LEU A 72 6.53 26.13 11.07
N GLU A 73 6.15 27.37 11.29
CA GLU A 73 5.50 27.83 12.52
C GLU A 73 4.16 27.15 12.71
N HIS A 74 3.35 27.04 11.64
CA HIS A 74 2.10 26.28 11.68
C HIS A 74 2.33 24.78 11.89
N LEU A 75 3.32 24.19 11.23
CA LEU A 75 3.60 22.76 11.30
C LEU A 75 4.14 22.33 12.69
N LEU A 76 5.03 23.14 13.25
CA LEU A 76 5.82 22.81 14.43
C LEU A 76 5.32 23.50 15.71
N ASP A 77 4.32 24.38 15.59
CA ASP A 77 3.77 25.18 16.69
C ASP A 77 4.86 25.91 17.49
N GLU A 78 5.91 26.34 16.79
CA GLU A 78 7.11 26.98 17.35
C GLU A 78 7.58 28.07 16.40
N SER A 79 8.01 29.21 16.93
CA SER A 79 8.43 30.35 16.09
C SER A 79 9.69 30.00 15.29
N ALA A 80 9.81 30.51 14.06
CA ALA A 80 11.01 30.29 13.25
C ALA A 80 12.27 30.84 13.94
N GLU A 81 12.13 31.91 14.73
CA GLU A 81 13.20 32.47 15.56
C GLU A 81 13.68 31.50 16.64
N ARG A 82 12.77 30.73 17.27
CA ARG A 82 13.14 29.70 18.25
C ARG A 82 13.71 28.46 17.59
N LEU A 83 13.08 27.99 16.51
CA LEU A 83 13.52 26.80 15.79
C LEU A 83 14.96 26.92 15.27
N PHE A 84 15.33 28.11 14.80
CA PHE A 84 16.65 28.40 14.22
C PHE A 84 17.55 29.27 15.12
N GLY A 85 17.08 29.62 16.32
CA GLY A 85 17.84 30.34 17.34
C GLY A 85 18.80 29.44 18.13
N PRO A 86 19.71 30.03 18.94
CA PRO A 86 20.60 29.25 19.79
C PRO A 86 19.79 28.49 20.85
N ALA A 87 20.02 27.18 20.98
CA ALA A 87 19.44 26.39 22.06
C ALA A 87 20.00 26.88 23.40
N GLU A 88 19.15 27.45 24.26
CA GLU A 88 19.55 27.82 25.62
C GLU A 88 19.96 26.57 26.41
N PRO A 89 21.02 26.63 27.24
CA PRO A 89 21.38 25.52 28.12
C PRO A 89 20.33 25.38 29.22
N ASP A 90 19.86 24.15 29.40
CA ASP A 90 18.88 23.77 30.40
C ASP A 90 19.39 24.17 31.80
N ALA A 91 18.69 25.09 32.45
CA ALA A 91 18.99 25.53 33.80
C ALA A 91 18.35 24.58 34.81
N GLY A 92 19.16 23.70 35.39
CA GLY A 92 18.92 23.15 36.73
C GLY A 92 18.90 21.63 36.85
N GLY A 93 20.00 21.07 37.36
CA GLY A 93 20.03 19.70 37.87
C GLY A 93 21.44 19.13 38.01
N ARG A 94 22.22 19.64 38.97
CA ARG A 94 23.54 19.10 39.34
C ARG A 94 23.39 17.69 39.94
N THR A 95 24.12 16.72 39.40
CA THR A 95 24.89 15.72 40.19
C THR A 95 25.90 15.02 39.27
N GLU A 96 27.19 15.25 39.52
CA GLU A 96 28.28 14.34 39.11
C GLU A 96 28.47 13.24 40.21
N PRO A 97 29.46 12.34 40.14
CA PRO A 97 29.49 11.14 39.28
C PRO A 97 29.87 9.87 40.08
N GLU A 98 29.29 8.67 39.87
CA GLU A 98 30.04 7.43 40.16
C GLU A 98 29.37 6.12 39.70
N SER A 99 30.21 5.31 39.06
CA SER A 99 30.34 3.85 39.16
C SER A 99 29.23 2.90 38.66
N ALA A 100 29.72 1.87 37.97
CA ALA A 100 29.04 0.69 37.49
C ALA A 100 28.08 0.03 38.50
N VAL A 101 26.80 -0.08 38.12
CA VAL A 101 25.93 -1.15 38.58
C VAL A 101 25.18 -1.72 37.37
N ARG A 102 25.40 -3.02 37.16
CA ARG A 102 24.66 -3.91 36.29
C ARG A 102 23.20 -3.94 36.77
N GLY A 103 22.32 -3.23 36.07
CA GLY A 103 20.88 -3.16 36.35
C GLY A 103 20.08 -3.57 35.13
N GLU A 104 19.17 -4.52 35.34
CA GLU A 104 18.33 -5.17 34.34
C GLU A 104 17.54 -4.17 33.47
N ARG A 105 17.45 -4.47 32.17
CA ARG A 105 16.60 -3.74 31.23
C ARG A 105 15.13 -3.86 31.67
N PRO A 106 14.36 -2.77 31.71
CA PRO A 106 12.91 -2.87 31.81
C PRO A 106 12.38 -3.48 30.51
N THR A 107 11.92 -4.72 30.60
CA THR A 107 11.07 -5.35 29.59
C THR A 107 9.70 -4.68 29.61
N GLY A 108 9.31 -4.00 28.52
CA GLY A 108 7.92 -3.57 28.34
C GLY A 108 7.74 -2.35 27.44
N GLY A 109 7.55 -2.59 26.13
CA GLY A 109 7.16 -1.58 25.14
C GLY A 109 7.93 -1.77 23.83
N GLY A 110 7.45 -2.65 22.94
CA GLY A 110 8.15 -3.01 21.70
C GLY A 110 8.33 -1.80 20.77
N GLU A 111 9.57 -1.35 20.61
CA GLU A 111 9.96 -0.47 19.52
C GLU A 111 9.92 -1.27 18.21
N GLU A 112 8.99 -0.95 17.31
CA GLU A 112 8.94 -1.55 15.97
C GLU A 112 10.25 -1.25 15.23
N GLY A 113 10.92 -2.29 14.72
CA GLY A 113 12.20 -2.15 14.02
C GLY A 113 12.12 -1.23 12.79
N PRO A 114 13.25 -0.62 12.37
CA PRO A 114 13.26 0.44 11.34
C PRO A 114 12.63 0.01 10.01
N HIS A 115 12.74 -1.26 9.65
CA HIS A 115 12.15 -1.80 8.42
C HIS A 115 10.63 -1.94 8.47
N VAL A 116 10.05 -2.25 9.64
CA VAL A 116 8.59 -2.33 9.82
C VAL A 116 7.98 -0.94 9.68
N ALA A 117 8.62 0.07 10.28
CA ALA A 117 8.19 1.47 10.13
C ALA A 117 8.30 1.96 8.66
N ALA A 118 9.37 1.59 7.96
CA ALA A 118 9.52 1.90 6.53
C ALA A 118 8.44 1.21 5.68
N LEU A 119 8.15 -0.06 5.97
CA LEU A 119 7.09 -0.82 5.30
C LEU A 119 5.72 -0.16 5.46
N GLU A 120 5.33 0.20 6.68
CA GLU A 120 4.07 0.90 6.93
C GLU A 120 4.01 2.27 6.24
N SER A 121 5.14 2.97 6.20
CA SER A 121 5.25 4.25 5.48
C SER A 121 5.03 4.06 3.97
N PHE A 122 5.62 3.03 3.36
CA PHE A 122 5.40 2.72 1.95
C PHE A 122 3.97 2.24 1.67
N ARG A 123 3.38 1.42 2.54
CA ARG A 123 1.96 1.02 2.44
C ARG A 123 1.03 2.24 2.46
N LEU A 124 1.29 3.20 3.35
CA LEU A 124 0.52 4.43 3.43
C LEU A 124 0.70 5.28 2.16
N ALA A 125 1.95 5.43 1.71
CA ALA A 125 2.26 6.18 0.49
C ALA A 125 1.61 5.57 -0.75
N ASP A 126 1.63 4.24 -0.91
CA ASP A 126 0.95 3.55 -2.01
C ASP A 126 -0.55 3.84 -2.01
N ARG A 127 -1.20 3.72 -0.85
CA ARG A 127 -2.64 4.00 -0.71
C ARG A 127 -3.01 5.41 -1.16
N GLN A 128 -2.15 6.40 -0.88
CA GLN A 128 -2.40 7.81 -1.18
C GLN A 128 -2.01 8.22 -2.61
N LEU A 129 -0.85 7.76 -3.08
CA LEU A 129 -0.23 8.28 -4.31
C LEU A 129 -0.36 7.33 -5.51
N GLY A 130 -0.53 6.02 -5.29
CA GLY A 130 -0.42 5.02 -6.36
C GLY A 130 0.93 4.33 -6.39
N GLY A 131 0.90 3.01 -6.60
CA GLY A 131 2.08 2.16 -6.59
C GLY A 131 3.16 2.58 -7.60
N GLY A 132 2.77 3.11 -8.76
CA GLY A 132 3.71 3.59 -9.78
C GLY A 132 4.60 4.74 -9.29
N HIS A 133 4.10 5.62 -8.41
CA HIS A 133 4.88 6.73 -7.86
C HIS A 133 5.84 6.29 -6.75
N VAL A 134 5.46 5.26 -6.00
CA VAL A 134 6.20 4.79 -4.82
C VAL A 134 7.21 3.71 -5.18
N TYR A 135 7.05 3.04 -6.33
CA TYR A 135 7.91 1.96 -6.82
C TYR A 135 9.41 2.28 -6.75
N ARG A 136 9.83 3.43 -7.30
CA ARG A 136 11.25 3.80 -7.33
C ARG A 136 11.83 3.95 -5.91
N SER A 137 11.04 4.48 -4.97
CA SER A 137 11.46 4.65 -3.58
C SER A 137 11.58 3.31 -2.87
N VAL A 138 10.65 2.38 -3.10
CA VAL A 138 10.73 1.00 -2.56
C VAL A 138 11.97 0.28 -3.09
N VAL A 139 12.19 0.31 -4.41
CA VAL A 139 13.38 -0.32 -5.02
C VAL A 139 14.66 0.34 -4.53
N HIS A 140 14.70 1.67 -4.40
CA HIS A 140 15.86 2.38 -3.86
C HIS A 140 16.16 1.95 -2.42
N TYR A 141 15.13 1.84 -1.56
CA TYR A 141 15.28 1.40 -0.18
C TYR A 141 15.73 -0.07 -0.11
N LEU A 142 15.16 -0.95 -0.93
CA LEU A 142 15.61 -2.33 -1.08
C LEU A 142 17.10 -2.40 -1.42
N THR A 143 17.55 -1.67 -2.44
CA THR A 143 18.94 -1.76 -2.94
C THR A 143 19.95 -1.09 -2.01
N ASN A 144 19.62 0.04 -1.40
CA ASN A 144 20.60 0.87 -0.68
C ASN A 144 20.52 0.75 0.84
N VAL A 145 19.42 0.23 1.39
CA VAL A 145 19.23 0.09 2.84
C VAL A 145 19.13 -1.37 3.25
N VAL A 146 18.26 -2.15 2.58
CA VAL A 146 18.03 -3.55 2.97
C VAL A 146 19.13 -4.48 2.45
N ALA A 147 19.48 -4.38 1.16
CA ALA A 147 20.42 -5.30 0.53
C ALA A 147 21.82 -5.33 1.18
N PRO A 148 22.42 -4.20 1.62
CA PRO A 148 23.69 -4.25 2.36
C PRO A 148 23.60 -5.10 3.65
N GLY A 149 22.47 -5.03 4.36
CA GLY A 149 22.22 -5.82 5.57
C GLY A 149 22.04 -7.32 5.32
N LEU A 150 21.79 -7.76 4.08
CA LEU A 150 21.70 -9.18 3.72
C LEU A 150 23.09 -9.86 3.62
N PHE A 151 24.15 -9.07 3.41
CA PHE A 151 25.52 -9.57 3.20
C PHE A 151 26.50 -9.08 4.29
N GLY A 152 26.09 -8.14 5.14
CA GLY A 152 26.90 -7.62 6.23
C GLY A 152 27.05 -8.64 7.37
N SER A 153 28.29 -8.83 7.82
CA SER A 153 28.58 -9.53 9.08
C SER A 153 27.80 -8.88 10.23
N THR A 154 27.39 -9.68 11.21
CA THR A 154 26.60 -9.34 12.42
C THR A 154 27.25 -8.31 13.37
N GLU A 155 28.04 -7.36 12.86
CA GLU A 155 28.71 -6.32 13.64
C GLU A 155 27.75 -5.17 14.02
N THR A 156 26.64 -4.99 13.29
CA THR A 156 25.62 -3.96 13.57
C THR A 156 24.56 -4.37 14.58
N GLY A 157 24.53 -5.64 15.03
CA GLY A 157 23.52 -6.13 15.98
C GLY A 157 22.08 -6.12 15.47
N GLU A 158 21.88 -5.98 14.15
CA GLU A 158 20.57 -6.09 13.51
C GLU A 158 20.10 -7.55 13.45
N ASP A 159 18.82 -7.77 13.70
CA ASP A 159 18.19 -9.07 13.60
C ASP A 159 18.13 -9.50 12.13
N GLY A 160 18.96 -10.50 11.77
CA GLY A 160 19.05 -11.03 10.40
C GLY A 160 17.70 -11.54 9.87
N GLU A 161 16.84 -12.11 10.73
CA GLU A 161 15.49 -12.51 10.31
C GLU A 161 14.62 -11.29 9.98
N GLY A 162 14.75 -10.21 10.74
CA GLY A 162 14.06 -8.95 10.46
C GLY A 162 14.47 -8.31 9.13
N VAL A 163 15.76 -8.34 8.78
CA VAL A 163 16.26 -7.80 7.50
C VAL A 163 15.78 -8.66 6.33
N PHE A 164 15.86 -9.98 6.43
CA PHE A 164 15.33 -10.88 5.40
C PHE A 164 13.80 -10.76 5.27
N GLY A 165 13.07 -10.64 6.38
CA GLY A 165 11.62 -10.42 6.40
C GLY A 165 11.25 -9.14 5.66
N ALA A 166 11.97 -8.05 5.93
CA ALA A 166 11.81 -6.79 5.23
C ALA A 166 12.10 -6.93 3.73
N ALA A 167 13.18 -7.62 3.36
CA ALA A 167 13.54 -7.85 1.97
C ALA A 167 12.43 -8.59 1.21
N VAL A 168 11.84 -9.63 1.80
CA VAL A 168 10.72 -10.39 1.20
C VAL A 168 9.52 -9.48 0.97
N VAL A 169 9.04 -8.79 2.00
CA VAL A 169 7.78 -8.03 1.92
C VAL A 169 7.90 -6.77 1.06
N LEU A 170 9.04 -6.09 1.10
CA LEU A 170 9.30 -4.94 0.22
C LEU A 170 9.46 -5.37 -1.23
N THR A 171 10.04 -6.55 -1.49
CA THR A 171 10.11 -7.11 -2.85
C THR A 171 8.71 -7.52 -3.35
N GLU A 172 7.86 -8.10 -2.49
CA GLU A 172 6.45 -8.37 -2.83
C GLU A 172 5.70 -7.06 -3.13
N MET A 173 5.92 -6.01 -2.35
CA MET A 173 5.35 -4.69 -2.60
C MET A 173 5.79 -4.11 -3.95
N ALA A 174 7.08 -4.23 -4.29
CA ALA A 174 7.58 -3.82 -5.59
C ALA A 174 6.92 -4.62 -6.73
N ALA A 175 6.61 -5.90 -6.52
CA ALA A 175 5.86 -6.71 -7.48
C ALA A 175 4.45 -6.15 -7.73
N TRP A 176 3.71 -5.85 -6.67
CA TRP A 176 2.37 -5.25 -6.78
C TRP A 176 2.39 -3.89 -7.47
N MET A 177 3.39 -3.06 -7.17
CA MET A 177 3.56 -1.75 -7.79
C MET A 177 3.91 -1.86 -9.29
N ALA A 178 4.72 -2.85 -9.67
CA ALA A 178 5.02 -3.15 -11.07
C ALA A 178 3.76 -3.62 -11.82
N HIS A 179 2.96 -4.50 -11.21
CA HIS A 179 1.68 -4.94 -11.77
C HIS A 179 0.68 -3.78 -11.91
N ASP A 180 0.56 -2.92 -10.89
CA ASP A 180 -0.30 -1.73 -10.93
C ASP A 180 0.11 -0.75 -12.05
N ALA A 181 1.38 -0.79 -12.47
CA ALA A 181 1.94 -0.04 -13.59
C ALA A 181 1.89 -0.80 -14.94
N GLY A 182 1.26 -1.97 -15.00
CA GLY A 182 1.11 -2.77 -16.22
C GLY A 182 2.40 -3.49 -16.68
N ARG A 183 3.34 -3.74 -15.76
CA ARG A 183 4.61 -4.43 -16.04
C ARG A 183 4.61 -5.83 -15.42
N ASP A 184 3.81 -6.73 -15.98
CA ASP A 184 3.56 -8.06 -15.41
C ASP A 184 4.80 -8.97 -15.38
N ASP A 185 5.70 -8.86 -16.37
CA ASP A 185 6.97 -9.59 -16.37
C ASP A 185 7.88 -9.15 -15.20
N LEU A 186 7.94 -7.83 -14.97
CA LEU A 186 8.70 -7.25 -13.86
C LEU A 186 8.08 -7.62 -12.52
N ALA A 187 6.74 -7.63 -12.43
CA ALA A 187 6.02 -8.09 -11.25
C ALA A 187 6.35 -9.56 -10.94
N SER A 188 6.29 -10.42 -11.95
CA SER A 188 6.62 -11.85 -11.82
C SER A 188 8.07 -12.04 -11.34
N GLY A 189 9.02 -11.31 -11.92
CA GLY A 189 10.42 -11.35 -11.50
C GLY A 189 10.66 -10.91 -10.05
N HIS A 190 9.91 -9.90 -9.57
CA HIS A 190 9.94 -9.51 -8.15
C HIS A 190 9.35 -10.58 -7.25
N PHE A 191 8.20 -11.16 -7.59
CA PHE A 191 7.62 -12.25 -6.81
C PHE A 191 8.56 -13.47 -6.71
N ASP A 192 9.20 -13.87 -7.82
CA ASP A 192 10.18 -14.95 -7.81
C ASP A 192 11.37 -14.65 -6.89
N ARG A 193 11.84 -13.41 -6.88
CA ARG A 193 12.92 -12.97 -5.98
C ARG A 193 12.45 -12.98 -4.53
N ALA A 194 11.24 -12.51 -4.24
CA ALA A 194 10.65 -12.54 -2.91
C ALA A 194 10.51 -13.98 -2.39
N LEU A 195 10.09 -14.92 -3.24
CA LEU A 195 9.94 -16.33 -2.88
C LEU A 195 11.31 -16.97 -2.57
N ARG A 196 12.34 -16.67 -3.36
CA ARG A 196 13.72 -17.11 -3.09
C ARG A 196 14.25 -16.55 -1.77
N LEU A 197 14.06 -15.25 -1.51
CA LEU A 197 14.45 -14.63 -0.24
C LEU A 197 13.74 -15.28 0.95
N ALA A 198 12.47 -15.65 0.80
CA ALA A 198 11.69 -16.32 1.83
C ALA A 198 12.15 -17.76 2.14
N GLN A 199 13.11 -18.32 1.39
CA GLN A 199 13.74 -19.61 1.73
C GLN A 199 14.78 -19.47 2.85
N SER A 200 15.30 -18.26 3.06
CA SER A 200 16.27 -17.96 4.13
C SER A 200 15.61 -17.64 5.48
N LEU A 201 14.27 -17.57 5.52
CA LEU A 201 13.51 -17.31 6.74
C LEU A 201 13.07 -18.62 7.39
N THR A 202 13.17 -18.69 8.72
CA THR A 202 12.55 -19.76 9.52
C THR A 202 11.03 -19.63 9.56
N ASP A 203 10.53 -18.38 9.58
CA ASP A 203 9.11 -18.08 9.48
C ASP A 203 8.57 -18.39 8.08
N VAL A 204 7.80 -19.49 8.00
CA VAL A 204 7.18 -19.96 6.77
C VAL A 204 6.05 -19.05 6.27
N THR A 205 5.53 -18.14 7.10
CA THR A 205 4.37 -17.31 6.77
C THR A 205 4.67 -16.27 5.70
N ALA A 206 5.89 -15.72 5.68
CA ALA A 206 6.33 -14.79 4.65
C ALA A 206 6.32 -15.45 3.26
N GLY A 207 6.86 -16.67 3.15
CA GLY A 207 6.84 -17.44 1.91
C GLY A 207 5.43 -17.83 1.47
N ALA A 208 4.55 -18.20 2.41
CA ALA A 208 3.15 -18.47 2.09
C ALA A 208 2.39 -17.21 1.64
N ASN A 209 2.71 -16.05 2.21
CA ASN A 209 2.16 -14.77 1.78
C ASN A 209 2.61 -14.38 0.36
N VAL A 210 3.87 -14.63 0.01
CA VAL A 210 4.36 -14.48 -1.37
C VAL A 210 3.59 -15.40 -2.34
N LEU A 211 3.37 -16.67 -1.98
CA LEU A 211 2.60 -17.60 -2.81
C LEU A 211 1.14 -17.15 -2.99
N ALA A 212 0.51 -16.57 -1.96
CA ALA A 212 -0.80 -15.95 -2.09
C ALA A 212 -0.78 -14.76 -3.07
N GLY A 213 0.29 -13.95 -3.05
CA GLY A 213 0.49 -12.86 -3.98
C GLY A 213 0.68 -13.31 -5.43
N MET A 214 1.52 -14.33 -5.65
CA MET A 214 1.73 -14.95 -6.95
C MET A 214 0.46 -15.56 -7.51
N SER A 215 -0.33 -16.25 -6.68
CA SER A 215 -1.61 -16.83 -7.08
C SER A 215 -2.59 -15.75 -7.55
N HIS A 216 -2.65 -14.63 -6.84
CA HIS A 216 -3.45 -13.47 -7.24
C HIS A 216 -2.97 -12.87 -8.57
N LEU A 217 -1.66 -12.70 -8.78
CA LEU A 217 -1.11 -12.22 -10.05
C LEU A 217 -1.43 -13.19 -11.21
N ALA A 218 -1.32 -14.50 -10.98
CA ALA A 218 -1.68 -15.53 -11.95
C ALA A 218 -3.16 -15.45 -12.35
N LEU A 219 -4.08 -15.19 -11.39
CA LEU A 219 -5.49 -14.93 -11.71
C LEU A 219 -5.69 -13.66 -12.56
N GLN A 220 -4.92 -12.61 -12.31
CA GLN A 220 -5.00 -11.35 -13.07
C GLN A 220 -4.45 -11.49 -14.49
N THR A 221 -3.46 -12.36 -14.68
CA THR A 221 -2.82 -12.65 -15.97
C THR A 221 -3.37 -13.89 -16.68
N GLN A 222 -4.54 -14.39 -16.23
CA GLN A 222 -5.26 -15.54 -16.82
C GLN A 222 -4.52 -16.89 -16.78
N GLN A 223 -3.54 -17.05 -15.88
CA GLN A 223 -2.82 -18.30 -15.62
C GLN A 223 -3.51 -19.12 -14.53
N VAL A 224 -4.74 -19.58 -14.83
CA VAL A 224 -5.67 -20.14 -13.82
C VAL A 224 -5.13 -21.40 -13.14
N ASP A 225 -4.50 -22.31 -13.87
CA ASP A 225 -3.96 -23.55 -13.29
C ASP A 225 -2.80 -23.28 -12.33
N ILE A 226 -1.89 -22.38 -12.73
CA ILE A 226 -0.78 -21.93 -11.90
C ILE A 226 -1.31 -21.25 -10.62
N ALA A 227 -2.37 -20.44 -10.72
CA ALA A 227 -2.99 -19.81 -9.57
C ALA A 227 -3.48 -20.84 -8.52
N ALA A 228 -4.15 -21.90 -8.96
CA ALA A 228 -4.65 -22.95 -8.06
C ALA A 228 -3.49 -23.68 -7.35
N ASP A 229 -2.44 -24.02 -8.08
CA ASP A 229 -1.27 -24.71 -7.53
C ASP A 229 -0.48 -23.84 -6.53
N LEU A 230 -0.33 -22.55 -6.81
CA LEU A 230 0.30 -21.59 -5.90
C LEU A 230 -0.49 -21.43 -4.60
N ALA A 231 -1.82 -21.32 -4.68
CA ALA A 231 -2.68 -21.23 -3.49
C ALA A 231 -2.56 -22.49 -2.61
N ARG A 232 -2.65 -23.67 -3.21
CA ARG A 232 -2.47 -24.95 -2.49
C ARG A 232 -1.08 -25.09 -1.88
N SER A 233 -0.04 -24.68 -2.61
CA SER A 233 1.35 -24.69 -2.11
C SER A 233 1.51 -23.76 -0.90
N GLY A 234 0.86 -22.59 -0.91
CA GLY A 234 0.84 -21.68 0.24
C GLY A 234 0.13 -22.28 1.45
N LEU A 235 -1.01 -22.96 1.25
CA LEU A 235 -1.73 -23.67 2.32
C LEU A 235 -0.90 -24.80 2.92
N ALA A 236 -0.27 -25.61 2.06
CA ALA A 236 0.62 -26.68 2.50
C ALA A 236 1.79 -26.13 3.33
N ARG A 237 2.40 -25.01 2.90
CA ARG A 237 3.48 -24.34 3.62
C ARG A 237 3.03 -23.82 5.00
N LEU A 238 1.83 -23.26 5.09
CA LEU A 238 1.26 -22.83 6.38
C LEU A 238 0.97 -24.00 7.33
N SER A 239 0.64 -25.19 6.81
CA SER A 239 0.33 -26.34 7.67
C SER A 239 1.51 -26.77 8.56
N ALA A 240 2.74 -26.42 8.18
CA ALA A 240 3.97 -26.69 8.92
C ALA A 240 4.38 -25.57 9.90
N GLY A 241 3.62 -24.46 9.95
CA GLY A 241 3.97 -23.25 10.68
C GLY A 241 2.94 -22.79 11.71
N PRO A 242 3.11 -21.57 12.25
CA PRO A 242 2.13 -20.97 13.15
C PRO A 242 0.80 -20.74 12.44
N ARG A 243 -0.30 -20.81 13.19
CA ARG A 243 -1.63 -20.51 12.66
C ARG A 243 -1.74 -19.01 12.37
N VAL A 244 -1.87 -18.66 11.10
CA VAL A 244 -2.14 -17.29 10.65
C VAL A 244 -3.49 -17.27 9.89
N PRO A 245 -4.62 -17.14 10.61
CA PRO A 245 -5.93 -17.36 10.01
C PRO A 245 -6.27 -16.40 8.87
N ALA A 246 -5.84 -15.13 8.95
CA ALA A 246 -6.03 -14.15 7.87
C ALA A 246 -5.32 -14.57 6.56
N LEU A 247 -4.12 -15.16 6.67
CA LEU A 247 -3.38 -15.63 5.49
C LEU A 247 -3.96 -16.93 4.93
N SER A 248 -4.38 -17.85 5.80
CA SER A 248 -5.14 -19.04 5.38
C SER A 248 -6.43 -18.65 4.65
N ALA A 249 -7.16 -17.64 5.15
CA ALA A 249 -8.33 -17.10 4.49
C ALA A 249 -8.01 -16.53 3.10
N ARG A 250 -6.93 -15.74 2.99
CA ARG A 250 -6.47 -15.20 1.70
C ARG A 250 -6.16 -16.32 0.70
N LEU A 251 -5.42 -17.34 1.12
CA LEU A 251 -5.03 -18.46 0.26
C LEU A 251 -6.25 -19.27 -0.21
N HIS A 252 -7.19 -19.57 0.68
CA HIS A 252 -8.44 -20.23 0.31
C HIS A 252 -9.31 -19.38 -0.62
N ALA A 253 -9.32 -18.05 -0.45
CA ALA A 253 -10.00 -17.15 -1.39
C ALA A 253 -9.37 -17.21 -2.79
N MET A 254 -8.03 -17.27 -2.88
CA MET A 254 -7.34 -17.43 -4.17
C MET A 254 -7.60 -18.81 -4.81
N GLU A 255 -7.61 -19.88 -4.02
CA GLU A 255 -7.99 -21.21 -4.48
C GLU A 255 -9.43 -21.23 -5.00
N ALA A 256 -10.37 -20.62 -4.27
CA ALA A 256 -11.77 -20.52 -4.69
C ALA A 256 -11.93 -19.81 -6.04
N ARG A 257 -11.22 -18.70 -6.25
CA ARG A 257 -11.19 -17.97 -7.53
C ARG A 257 -10.68 -18.84 -8.67
N ALA A 258 -9.59 -19.56 -8.45
CA ALA A 258 -8.99 -20.41 -9.47
C ALA A 258 -9.89 -21.60 -9.82
N LEU A 259 -10.48 -22.26 -8.81
CA LEU A 259 -11.43 -23.36 -9.00
C LEU A 259 -12.70 -22.90 -9.71
N ALA A 260 -13.22 -21.71 -9.38
CA ALA A 260 -14.38 -21.14 -10.05
C ALA A 260 -14.16 -21.00 -11.56
N ARG A 261 -12.99 -20.48 -11.98
CA ARG A 261 -12.63 -20.33 -13.39
C ARG A 261 -12.32 -21.65 -14.12
N ARG A 262 -12.08 -22.72 -13.37
CA ARG A 262 -11.92 -24.09 -13.89
C ARG A 262 -13.25 -24.85 -13.98
N ASP A 263 -14.38 -24.20 -13.69
CA ASP A 263 -15.70 -24.82 -13.59
C ASP A 263 -15.79 -25.90 -12.48
N GLU A 264 -14.91 -25.82 -11.47
CA GLU A 264 -14.89 -26.73 -10.32
C GLU A 264 -15.78 -26.21 -9.19
N GLY A 265 -17.07 -26.04 -9.49
CA GLY A 265 -18.00 -25.26 -8.66
C GLY A 265 -18.19 -25.77 -7.23
N ARG A 266 -18.04 -27.07 -6.96
CA ARG A 266 -18.10 -27.62 -5.59
C ARG A 266 -16.85 -27.22 -4.80
N GLY A 267 -15.68 -27.39 -5.40
CA GLY A 267 -14.40 -27.05 -4.77
C GLY A 267 -14.29 -25.55 -4.48
N ALA A 268 -14.73 -24.72 -5.42
CA ALA A 268 -14.75 -23.27 -5.24
C ALA A 268 -15.59 -22.83 -4.02
N ARG A 269 -16.79 -23.40 -3.84
CA ARG A 269 -17.66 -23.11 -2.69
C ARG A 269 -17.05 -23.58 -1.37
N GLN A 270 -16.49 -24.79 -1.36
CA GLN A 270 -15.80 -25.31 -0.18
C GLN A 270 -14.59 -24.45 0.21
N ALA A 271 -13.83 -23.96 -0.76
CA ALA A 271 -12.72 -23.05 -0.52
C ALA A 271 -13.20 -21.69 0.01
N LEU A 272 -14.31 -21.12 -0.50
CA LEU A 272 -14.91 -19.91 0.08
C LEU A 272 -15.36 -20.11 1.53
N ASP A 273 -15.99 -21.24 1.84
CA ASP A 273 -16.42 -21.54 3.21
C ASP A 273 -15.22 -21.71 4.15
N SER A 274 -14.14 -22.34 3.67
CA SER A 274 -12.87 -22.44 4.40
C SER A 274 -12.25 -21.06 4.62
N ALA A 275 -12.31 -20.17 3.62
CA ALA A 275 -11.83 -18.80 3.74
C ALA A 275 -12.62 -17.99 4.80
N ARG A 276 -13.95 -18.10 4.79
CA ARG A 276 -14.83 -17.48 5.80
C ARG A 276 -14.55 -18.01 7.21
N GLY A 277 -14.42 -19.33 7.34
CA GLY A 277 -14.08 -19.99 8.60
C GLY A 277 -12.73 -19.51 9.14
N ALA A 278 -11.69 -19.51 8.33
CA ALA A 278 -10.37 -19.03 8.73
C ALA A 278 -10.39 -17.55 9.13
N LEU A 279 -11.08 -16.68 8.38
CA LEU A 279 -11.13 -15.26 8.68
C LEU A 279 -11.88 -14.97 9.99
N SER A 280 -12.93 -15.75 10.32
CA SER A 280 -13.64 -15.61 11.59
C SER A 280 -12.74 -15.80 12.82
N LEU A 281 -11.65 -16.58 12.68
CA LEU A 281 -10.66 -16.82 13.72
C LEU A 281 -9.57 -15.73 13.76
N ALA A 282 -9.45 -14.88 12.72
CA ALA A 282 -8.37 -13.90 12.61
C ALA A 282 -8.41 -12.83 13.70
N ALA A 283 -9.59 -12.47 14.21
CA ALA A 283 -9.74 -11.50 15.30
C ALA A 283 -9.11 -11.97 16.63
N SER A 284 -8.85 -13.28 16.77
CA SER A 284 -8.30 -13.88 17.98
C SER A 284 -6.77 -14.05 17.97
N VAL A 285 -6.10 -13.69 16.88
CA VAL A 285 -4.66 -13.91 16.69
C VAL A 285 -3.96 -12.59 16.35
N PRO A 286 -2.84 -12.24 17.01
CA PRO A 286 -2.05 -11.07 16.63
C PRO A 286 -1.62 -11.11 15.16
N MET A 287 -1.69 -9.97 14.48
CA MET A 287 -1.26 -9.87 13.08
C MET A 287 0.27 -9.96 12.98
N SER A 288 0.77 -10.79 12.05
CA SER A 288 2.18 -10.75 11.69
C SER A 288 2.46 -9.46 10.89
N PRO A 289 3.48 -8.66 11.25
CA PRO A 289 3.83 -7.43 10.54
C PRO A 289 4.26 -7.71 9.09
N TRP A 290 4.76 -8.92 8.84
CA TRP A 290 5.27 -9.37 7.54
C TRP A 290 4.18 -9.90 6.60
N VAL A 291 2.97 -10.11 7.10
CA VAL A 291 1.86 -10.61 6.29
C VAL A 291 0.98 -9.43 5.86
N ALA A 292 0.63 -9.39 4.58
CA ALA A 292 -0.29 -8.37 4.08
C ALA A 292 -1.67 -8.54 4.75
N PRO A 293 -2.31 -7.45 5.23
CA PRO A 293 -3.65 -7.54 5.83
C PRO A 293 -4.67 -8.13 4.86
N PHE A 294 -5.50 -9.04 5.36
CA PHE A 294 -6.66 -9.60 4.65
C PHE A 294 -7.87 -9.56 5.56
N ASP A 295 -8.82 -8.69 5.23
CA ASP A 295 -9.98 -8.34 6.05
C ASP A 295 -11.30 -8.83 5.42
N GLU A 296 -12.42 -8.65 6.14
CA GLU A 296 -13.75 -9.07 5.66
C GLU A 296 -14.10 -8.45 4.31
N ALA A 297 -13.74 -7.20 4.08
CA ALA A 297 -13.99 -6.52 2.83
C ALA A 297 -13.13 -7.08 1.68
N ALA A 298 -11.93 -7.61 1.97
CA ALA A 298 -11.09 -8.26 0.97
C ALA A 298 -11.68 -9.61 0.61
N LEU A 299 -12.09 -10.39 1.62
CA LEU A 299 -12.79 -11.65 1.41
C LEU A 299 -14.08 -11.47 0.61
N ALA A 300 -14.91 -10.48 0.94
CA ALA A 300 -16.14 -10.20 0.20
C ALA A 300 -15.86 -9.84 -1.27
N SER A 301 -14.77 -9.10 -1.55
CA SER A 301 -14.38 -8.75 -2.92
C SER A 301 -13.96 -9.99 -3.73
N GLU A 302 -13.19 -10.89 -3.12
CA GLU A 302 -12.76 -12.14 -3.75
C GLU A 302 -13.93 -13.13 -3.91
N ALA A 303 -14.80 -13.22 -2.91
CA ALA A 303 -16.02 -14.03 -2.96
C ALA A 303 -16.96 -13.55 -4.07
N ALA A 304 -17.19 -12.25 -4.21
CA ALA A 304 -17.99 -11.69 -5.29
C ALA A 304 -17.46 -12.09 -6.66
N SER A 305 -16.14 -12.00 -6.86
CA SER A 305 -15.51 -12.39 -8.12
C SER A 305 -15.58 -13.90 -8.38
N ALA A 306 -15.36 -14.74 -7.35
CA ALA A 306 -15.49 -16.20 -7.48
C ALA A 306 -16.93 -16.61 -7.79
N LEU A 307 -17.92 -16.00 -7.13
CA LEU A 307 -19.33 -16.28 -7.34
C LEU A 307 -19.82 -15.79 -8.71
N LEU A 308 -19.28 -14.67 -9.20
CA LEU A 308 -19.50 -14.21 -10.58
C LEU A 308 -18.95 -15.23 -11.58
N ASP A 309 -17.71 -15.70 -11.38
CA ASP A 309 -17.08 -16.71 -12.24
C ASP A 309 -17.88 -18.05 -12.21
N LEU A 310 -18.59 -18.35 -11.11
CA LEU A 310 -19.49 -19.52 -10.98
C LEU A 310 -20.91 -19.31 -11.53
N GLY A 311 -21.27 -18.10 -11.98
CA GLY A 311 -22.64 -17.75 -12.36
C GLY A 311 -23.64 -17.68 -11.19
N ALA A 312 -23.17 -17.64 -9.94
CA ALA A 312 -24.02 -17.48 -8.75
C ALA A 312 -24.34 -16.00 -8.51
N LEU A 313 -25.04 -15.38 -9.45
CA LEU A 313 -25.10 -13.93 -9.61
C LEU A 313 -25.70 -13.18 -8.42
N ASP A 314 -26.79 -13.68 -7.82
CA ASP A 314 -27.40 -13.04 -6.65
C ASP A 314 -26.46 -13.02 -5.44
N ALA A 315 -25.75 -14.13 -5.23
CA ALA A 315 -24.75 -14.22 -4.17
C ALA A 315 -23.53 -13.33 -4.48
N ALA A 316 -23.12 -13.25 -5.75
CA ALA A 316 -22.05 -12.35 -6.18
C ALA A 316 -22.42 -10.88 -5.94
N ALA A 317 -23.67 -10.49 -6.19
CA ALA A 317 -24.15 -9.12 -6.01
C ALA A 317 -24.17 -8.75 -4.52
N ALA A 318 -24.64 -9.67 -3.66
CA ALA A 318 -24.64 -9.48 -2.22
C ALA A 318 -23.21 -9.30 -1.67
N GLU A 319 -22.25 -10.12 -2.09
CA GLU A 319 -20.85 -10.00 -1.66
C GLU A 319 -20.18 -8.73 -2.23
N ALA A 320 -20.48 -8.34 -3.47
CA ALA A 320 -19.95 -7.10 -4.06
C ALA A 320 -20.46 -5.86 -3.32
N ALA A 321 -21.75 -5.82 -2.99
CA ALA A 321 -22.35 -4.76 -2.18
C ALA A 321 -21.76 -4.75 -0.75
N ARG A 322 -21.60 -5.92 -0.12
CA ARG A 322 -20.96 -6.05 1.20
C ARG A 322 -19.52 -5.51 1.18
N ALA A 323 -18.75 -5.85 0.16
CA ALA A 323 -17.38 -5.35 0.01
C ALA A 323 -17.35 -3.82 -0.05
N LEU A 324 -18.25 -3.18 -0.80
CA LEU A 324 -18.33 -1.72 -0.87
C LEU A 324 -18.81 -1.07 0.43
N ALA A 325 -19.73 -1.71 1.16
CA ALA A 325 -20.23 -1.21 2.45
C ALA A 325 -19.15 -1.25 3.54
N LEU A 326 -18.31 -2.29 3.56
CA LEU A 326 -17.23 -2.45 4.55
C LEU A 326 -15.99 -1.58 4.24
N ARG A 327 -15.86 -1.04 3.02
CA ARG A 327 -14.68 -0.24 2.63
C ARG A 327 -14.86 1.23 2.99
N ASP A 328 -13.97 1.72 3.86
CA ASP A 328 -13.86 3.12 4.21
C ASP A 328 -13.79 4.05 2.98
N ALA A 329 -14.46 5.21 3.05
CA ALA A 329 -14.57 6.16 1.95
C ALA A 329 -13.20 6.69 1.46
N SER A 330 -12.19 6.74 2.34
CA SER A 330 -10.81 7.13 1.97
C SER A 330 -10.10 6.10 1.08
N ARG A 331 -10.60 4.86 0.98
CA ARG A 331 -10.01 3.77 0.20
C ARG A 331 -10.43 3.81 -1.28
N VAL A 332 -10.32 4.98 -1.91
CA VAL A 332 -10.88 5.28 -3.24
C VAL A 332 -10.50 4.24 -4.31
N ARG A 333 -9.22 3.85 -4.42
CA ARG A 333 -8.78 2.85 -5.41
C ARG A 333 -9.43 1.48 -5.19
N SER A 334 -9.48 1.01 -3.93
CA SER A 334 -10.07 -0.30 -3.62
C SER A 334 -11.59 -0.29 -3.84
N ARG A 335 -12.27 0.82 -3.51
CA ARG A 335 -13.69 1.01 -3.80
C ARG A 335 -13.96 0.98 -5.31
N ALA A 336 -13.09 1.61 -6.12
CA ALA A 336 -13.22 1.59 -7.57
C ALA A 336 -13.17 0.16 -8.15
N PHE A 337 -12.26 -0.71 -7.68
CA PHE A 337 -12.26 -2.12 -8.07
C PHE A 337 -13.53 -2.87 -7.63
N GLY A 338 -14.04 -2.58 -6.43
CA GLY A 338 -15.32 -3.12 -5.96
C GLY A 338 -16.50 -2.70 -6.84
N GLN A 339 -16.54 -1.42 -7.26
CA GLN A 339 -17.56 -0.88 -8.16
C GLN A 339 -17.49 -1.51 -9.55
N VAL A 340 -16.28 -1.73 -10.10
CA VAL A 340 -16.12 -2.50 -11.34
C VAL A 340 -16.74 -3.89 -11.19
N THR A 341 -16.43 -4.58 -10.10
CA THR A 341 -16.97 -5.94 -9.85
C THR A 341 -18.48 -5.91 -9.74
N LEU A 342 -19.05 -4.98 -8.97
CA LEU A 342 -20.51 -4.84 -8.82
C LEU A 342 -21.18 -4.52 -10.16
N ALA A 343 -20.63 -3.62 -10.97
CA ALA A 343 -21.18 -3.29 -12.29
C ALA A 343 -21.19 -4.51 -13.22
N ARG A 344 -20.13 -5.33 -13.21
CA ARG A 344 -20.07 -6.58 -13.99
C ARG A 344 -21.09 -7.61 -13.52
N VAL A 345 -21.27 -7.74 -12.20
CA VAL A 345 -22.30 -8.63 -11.65
C VAL A 345 -23.71 -8.17 -12.06
N LEU A 346 -24.01 -6.88 -11.93
CA LEU A 346 -25.30 -6.32 -12.30
C LEU A 346 -25.58 -6.46 -13.80
N LEU A 347 -24.57 -6.29 -14.65
CA LEU A 347 -24.68 -6.59 -16.08
C LEU A 347 -24.98 -8.06 -16.33
N ALA A 348 -24.28 -8.97 -15.65
CA ALA A 348 -24.52 -10.40 -15.79
C ALA A 348 -25.94 -10.82 -15.33
N GLN A 349 -26.56 -10.05 -14.42
CA GLN A 349 -27.95 -10.25 -14.00
C GLN A 349 -28.98 -9.64 -14.97
N ASP A 350 -28.56 -8.94 -16.03
CA ASP A 350 -29.41 -8.09 -16.89
C ASP A 350 -30.00 -6.85 -16.18
N HIS A 351 -29.45 -6.45 -15.03
CA HIS A 351 -29.81 -5.21 -14.32
C HIS A 351 -29.04 -4.02 -14.90
N VAL A 352 -29.22 -3.76 -16.20
CA VAL A 352 -28.42 -2.81 -16.98
C VAL A 352 -28.49 -1.38 -16.40
N ASP A 353 -29.68 -0.92 -15.99
CA ASP A 353 -29.85 0.43 -15.43
C ASP A 353 -29.05 0.62 -14.14
N ALA A 354 -29.08 -0.38 -13.24
CA ALA A 354 -28.31 -0.36 -12.00
C ALA A 354 -26.81 -0.43 -12.28
N ALA A 355 -26.38 -1.25 -13.25
CA ALA A 355 -24.99 -1.29 -13.67
C ALA A 355 -24.51 0.06 -14.23
N CYS A 356 -25.36 0.74 -15.01
CA CYS A 356 -25.08 2.07 -15.53
C CYS A 356 -24.88 3.10 -14.41
N GLN A 357 -25.74 3.07 -13.38
CA GLN A 357 -25.61 3.95 -12.20
C GLN A 357 -24.27 3.73 -11.49
N VAL A 358 -23.90 2.48 -11.21
CA VAL A 358 -22.61 2.14 -10.60
C VAL A 358 -21.44 2.58 -11.50
N GLY A 359 -21.57 2.43 -12.81
CA GLY A 359 -20.58 2.91 -13.79
C GLY A 359 -20.38 4.42 -13.75
N VAL A 360 -21.46 5.21 -13.64
CA VAL A 360 -21.38 6.67 -13.50
C VAL A 360 -20.72 7.07 -12.18
N GLU A 361 -21.08 6.44 -11.07
CA GLU A 361 -20.45 6.68 -9.76
C GLU A 361 -18.95 6.37 -9.79
N LEU A 362 -18.57 5.25 -10.39
CA LEU A 362 -17.18 4.83 -10.57
C LEU A 362 -16.38 5.85 -11.37
N LEU A 363 -16.93 6.38 -12.47
CA LEU A 363 -16.26 7.41 -13.27
C LEU A 363 -16.10 8.73 -12.50
N THR A 364 -17.08 9.09 -11.65
CA THR A 364 -17.01 10.30 -10.82
C THR A 364 -15.98 10.16 -9.70
N ALA A 365 -16.00 9.04 -8.96
CA ALA A 365 -15.08 8.80 -7.85
C ALA A 365 -13.65 8.46 -8.32
N GLY A 366 -13.51 7.87 -9.51
CA GLY A 366 -12.24 7.37 -10.04
C GLY A 366 -11.34 8.40 -10.73
N GLN A 367 -11.78 9.66 -10.88
CA GLN A 367 -11.04 10.70 -11.63
C GLN A 367 -9.65 10.98 -11.03
N SER A 368 -9.53 10.93 -9.71
CA SER A 368 -8.28 11.20 -8.98
C SER A 368 -7.37 9.97 -8.84
N VAL A 369 -7.81 8.78 -9.26
CA VAL A 369 -7.07 7.53 -9.04
C VAL A 369 -6.06 7.26 -10.17
N THR A 370 -4.78 7.41 -9.86
CA THR A 370 -3.63 7.07 -10.72
C THR A 370 -3.29 5.57 -10.66
N SER A 371 -3.95 4.76 -11.51
CA SER A 371 -3.70 3.31 -11.60
C SER A 371 -3.91 2.80 -13.03
N LEU A 372 -2.88 2.19 -13.63
CA LEU A 372 -2.99 1.58 -14.97
C LEU A 372 -3.83 0.30 -14.91
N ARG A 373 -3.70 -0.50 -13.84
CA ARG A 373 -4.57 -1.65 -13.60
C ARG A 373 -6.06 -1.30 -13.58
N LEU A 374 -6.44 -0.22 -12.88
CA LEU A 374 -7.83 0.24 -12.90
C LEU A 374 -8.25 0.69 -14.31
N SER A 375 -7.36 1.32 -15.08
CA SER A 375 -7.65 1.69 -16.48
C SER A 375 -7.92 0.46 -17.35
N SER A 376 -7.17 -0.62 -17.18
CA SER A 376 -7.40 -1.90 -17.88
C SER A 376 -8.74 -2.51 -17.47
N GLN A 377 -9.08 -2.51 -16.19
CA GLN A 377 -10.39 -3.00 -15.71
C GLN A 377 -11.57 -2.17 -16.22
N LEU A 378 -11.42 -0.85 -16.31
CA LEU A 378 -12.41 0.03 -16.95
C LEU A 378 -12.59 -0.27 -18.44
N ALA A 379 -11.50 -0.60 -19.15
CA ALA A 379 -11.58 -0.98 -20.55
C ALA A 379 -12.31 -2.32 -20.75
N LEU A 380 -12.09 -3.30 -19.87
CA LEU A 380 -12.85 -4.56 -19.86
C LEU A 380 -14.33 -4.31 -19.57
N LEU A 381 -14.63 -3.51 -18.54
CA LEU A 381 -16.01 -3.13 -18.23
C LEU A 381 -16.68 -2.40 -19.41
N GLN A 382 -15.94 -1.53 -20.10
CA GLN A 382 -16.46 -0.86 -21.29
C GLN A 382 -16.87 -1.88 -22.36
N ASN A 383 -16.04 -2.89 -22.62
CA ASN A 383 -16.35 -3.96 -23.55
C ASN A 383 -17.59 -4.77 -23.09
N ASP A 384 -17.72 -5.03 -21.80
CA ASP A 384 -18.90 -5.72 -21.23
C ASP A 384 -20.20 -4.91 -21.52
N PHE A 385 -20.14 -3.57 -21.43
CA PHE A 385 -21.27 -2.69 -21.78
C PHE A 385 -21.57 -2.59 -23.28
N GLU A 386 -20.61 -2.82 -24.19
CA GLU A 386 -20.83 -2.69 -25.64
C GLU A 386 -21.94 -3.62 -26.16
N GLY A 387 -22.13 -4.79 -25.52
CA GLY A 387 -23.24 -5.70 -25.83
C GLY A 387 -24.63 -5.07 -25.65
N HIS A 388 -24.74 -4.01 -24.85
CA HIS A 388 -25.99 -3.34 -24.51
C HIS A 388 -26.10 -1.93 -25.13
N ARG A 389 -25.24 -1.57 -26.10
CA ARG A 389 -25.15 -0.22 -26.72
C ARG A 389 -26.45 0.32 -27.32
N ALA A 390 -27.41 -0.55 -27.64
CA ALA A 390 -28.73 -0.15 -28.13
C ALA A 390 -29.48 0.71 -27.11
N ILE A 391 -29.28 0.48 -25.81
CA ILE A 391 -29.89 1.21 -24.70
C ILE A 391 -29.28 2.63 -24.61
N PRO A 392 -30.09 3.70 -24.60
CA PRO A 392 -29.59 5.09 -24.57
C PRO A 392 -28.65 5.40 -23.39
N GLU A 393 -28.98 4.92 -22.19
CA GLU A 393 -28.23 5.11 -20.95
C GLU A 393 -26.84 4.48 -21.05
N VAL A 394 -26.76 3.27 -21.61
CA VAL A 394 -25.50 2.57 -21.88
C VAL A 394 -24.65 3.36 -22.88
N ARG A 395 -25.26 3.92 -23.93
CA ARG A 395 -24.54 4.71 -24.93
C ARG A 395 -23.94 5.99 -24.35
N ASP A 396 -24.67 6.67 -23.45
CA ASP A 396 -24.15 7.82 -22.71
C ASP A 396 -22.97 7.40 -21.82
N LEU A 397 -23.13 6.32 -21.04
CA LEU A 397 -22.05 5.78 -20.20
C LEU A 397 -20.81 5.42 -21.03
N LEU A 398 -20.95 4.67 -22.12
CA LEU A 398 -19.85 4.32 -23.02
C LEU A 398 -19.12 5.56 -23.56
N SER A 399 -19.87 6.62 -23.89
CA SER A 399 -19.29 7.91 -24.32
C SER A 399 -18.45 8.55 -23.21
N ARG A 400 -18.94 8.51 -21.97
CA ARG A 400 -18.21 8.99 -20.78
C ARG A 400 -16.98 8.13 -20.46
N MET A 401 -17.10 6.80 -20.55
CA MET A 401 -15.98 5.87 -20.36
C MET A 401 -14.88 6.12 -21.40
N ALA A 402 -15.23 6.33 -22.66
CA ALA A 402 -14.27 6.67 -23.71
C ALA A 402 -13.57 8.01 -23.45
N ALA A 403 -14.28 9.02 -22.96
CA ALA A 403 -13.69 10.31 -22.56
C ALA A 403 -12.74 10.16 -21.36
N ALA A 404 -13.17 9.43 -20.33
CA ALA A 404 -12.35 9.13 -19.16
C ALA A 404 -11.08 8.34 -19.55
N ALA A 405 -11.19 7.36 -20.44
CA ALA A 405 -10.05 6.59 -20.94
C ALA A 405 -9.02 7.49 -21.64
N ARG A 406 -9.46 8.44 -22.48
CA ARG A 406 -8.56 9.44 -23.11
C ARG A 406 -7.86 10.31 -22.07
N HIS A 407 -8.59 10.82 -21.08
CA HIS A 407 -8.02 11.64 -20.00
C HIS A 407 -6.98 10.85 -19.18
N ARG A 408 -7.31 9.60 -18.81
CA ARG A 408 -6.42 8.71 -18.08
C ARG A 408 -5.16 8.37 -18.87
N ARG A 409 -5.22 8.17 -20.19
CA ARG A 409 -4.02 7.96 -21.02
C ARG A 409 -3.05 9.14 -20.95
N LEU A 410 -3.56 10.36 -20.95
CA LEU A 410 -2.74 11.58 -20.83
C LEU A 410 -2.11 11.70 -19.43
N LEU A 411 -2.89 11.43 -18.37
CA LEU A 411 -2.40 11.49 -16.99
C LEU A 411 -1.38 10.39 -16.67
N LEU A 412 -1.63 9.16 -17.14
CA LEU A 412 -0.82 7.98 -16.81
C LEU A 412 0.36 7.76 -17.76
N GLY A 413 0.40 8.45 -18.91
CA GLY A 413 1.50 8.34 -19.87
C GLY A 413 2.88 8.70 -19.27
N SER A 414 2.90 9.55 -18.24
CA SER A 414 4.12 9.91 -17.49
C SER A 414 4.44 8.99 -16.32
N LEU A 415 3.52 8.08 -15.96
CA LEU A 415 3.65 7.13 -14.85
C LEU A 415 4.13 5.75 -15.29
N ALA A 416 4.32 5.54 -16.60
CA ALA A 416 5.04 4.39 -17.10
C ALA A 416 6.38 4.31 -16.36
N LEU A 417 6.61 3.20 -15.65
CA LEU A 417 7.90 2.96 -15.02
C LEU A 417 8.96 3.08 -16.11
N PRO A 418 10.05 3.84 -15.86
CA PRO A 418 11.11 3.96 -16.85
C PRO A 418 11.57 2.56 -17.27
N GLU A 419 11.99 2.39 -18.53
CA GLU A 419 12.81 1.24 -18.86
C GLU A 419 14.10 1.37 -18.03
N GLY A 420 14.21 0.56 -16.97
CA GLY A 420 15.44 0.41 -16.22
C GLY A 420 16.45 -0.43 -17.02
N PRO A 421 17.76 -0.29 -16.77
CA PRO A 421 18.76 -1.08 -17.48
C PRO A 421 18.53 -2.57 -17.20
N GLN A 422 18.66 -3.39 -18.25
CA GLN A 422 18.57 -4.85 -18.21
C GLN A 422 19.62 -5.47 -17.29
#